data_AF-A0A3S0JXR2-F1
#
_entry.id   AF-A0A3S0JXR2-F1
#
_cell.length_a   1.000
_cell.length_b   1.000
_cell.length_c   1.000
_cell.angle_alpha   90.00
_cell.angle_beta   90.00
_cell.angle_gamma   90.00
#
_symmetry.space_group_name_H-M   'P 1'
#
loop_
_entity.id
_entity.type
_entity.pdbx_description
1 polymer ?
#
loop_
_entity_poly.entity_id
_entity_poly.type
_entity_poly.pdbx_seq_one_letter_code
_entity_poly.pdbx_strand_id
1 'polypeptide(L)'
;MIEWLEVGMILAGTTFMLVAALGVVRLPDLLTRMHATTKAATLGVSLIMLAVALHFDEAGVVARALGVVLFLMMTAPVAAHVIGRAGYFVGTRLWSGTVKDELRPHYHPLSHRLDSGLEAPGEPSDPGPRDPS
;
A
#
# COMPACT_ATOMS: atom_id res chain seq x y z
N MET A 1 17.69 0.89 31.68
CA MET A 1 16.23 1.19 31.58
C MET A 1 15.82 1.43 30.14
N ILE A 2 16.56 2.27 29.41
CA ILE A 2 16.34 2.50 27.97
C ILE A 2 16.56 1.21 27.16
N GLU A 3 17.46 0.31 27.57
CA GLU A 3 17.67 -0.97 26.85
C GLU A 3 16.39 -1.81 26.78
N TRP A 4 15.56 -1.82 27.82
CA TRP A 4 14.28 -2.55 27.81
C TRP A 4 13.29 -1.95 26.82
N LEU A 5 13.32 -0.62 26.65
CA LEU A 5 12.52 0.07 25.65
C LEU A 5 13.00 -0.27 24.24
N GLU A 6 14.31 -0.22 23.98
CA GLU A 6 14.91 -0.59 22.69
C GLU A 6 14.56 -2.02 22.29
N VAL A 7 14.76 -2.97 23.20
CA VAL A 7 14.43 -4.38 22.99
C VAL A 7 12.93 -4.55 22.71
N GLY A 8 12.07 -3.87 23.49
CA GLY A 8 10.62 -3.90 23.28
C GLY A 8 10.23 -3.39 21.89
N MET A 9 10.83 -2.30 21.43
CA MET A 9 10.56 -1.71 20.12
C MET A 9 11.05 -2.59 18.97
N ILE A 10 12.25 -3.20 19.10
CA ILE A 10 12.78 -4.12 18.11
C ILE A 10 11.92 -5.38 18.02
N LEU A 11 11.53 -5.97 19.16
CA LEU A 11 10.68 -7.16 19.19
C LEU A 11 9.30 -6.89 18.58
N ALA A 12 8.67 -5.77 18.97
CA ALA A 12 7.39 -5.36 18.41
C ALA A 12 7.51 -5.10 16.90
N GLY A 13 8.51 -4.32 16.47
CA GLY A 13 8.73 -4.00 15.07
C GLY A 13 9.00 -5.23 14.21
N THR A 14 9.81 -6.16 14.71
CA THR A 14 10.08 -7.44 14.03
C THR A 14 8.83 -8.33 13.96
N THR A 15 8.00 -8.33 15.02
CA THR A 15 6.71 -9.04 15.00
C THR A 15 5.79 -8.45 13.92
N PHE A 16 5.73 -7.13 13.79
CA PHE A 16 4.99 -6.49 12.71
C PHE A 16 5.54 -6.83 11.32
N MET A 17 6.87 -6.94 11.17
CA MET A 17 7.47 -7.43 9.91
C MET A 17 7.07 -8.86 9.58
N LEU A 18 7.04 -9.73 10.58
CA LEU A 18 6.55 -11.09 10.42
C LEU A 18 5.08 -11.11 10.01
N VAL A 19 4.24 -10.30 10.65
CA VAL A 19 2.82 -10.14 10.28
C VAL A 19 2.67 -9.62 8.84
N ALA A 20 3.50 -8.68 8.40
CA ALA A 20 3.52 -8.23 7.01
C ALA A 20 3.82 -9.38 6.04
N ALA A 21 4.88 -10.16 6.31
CA ALA A 21 5.25 -11.32 5.50
C ALA A 21 4.15 -12.39 5.47
N LEU A 22 3.54 -12.68 6.63
CA LEU A 22 2.38 -13.58 6.72
C LEU A 22 1.19 -13.04 5.94
N GLY A 23 0.96 -11.72 5.96
CA GLY A 23 -0.04 -11.04 5.16
C GLY A 23 0.12 -11.29 3.66
N VAL A 24 1.36 -11.27 3.14
CA VAL A 24 1.64 -11.60 1.72
C VAL A 24 1.22 -13.04 1.39
N VAL A 25 1.60 -13.99 2.25
CA VAL A 25 1.47 -15.42 1.95
C VAL A 25 0.05 -15.94 2.19
N ARG A 26 -0.62 -15.44 3.24
CA ARG A 26 -1.85 -16.04 3.76
C ARG A 26 -3.13 -15.39 3.25
N LEU A 27 -3.09 -14.11 2.84
CA LEU A 27 -4.31 -13.39 2.47
C LEU A 27 -4.79 -13.75 1.05
N PRO A 28 -6.12 -13.74 0.83
CA PRO A 28 -6.74 -14.38 -0.31
C PRO A 28 -6.64 -13.60 -1.62
N ASP A 29 -6.51 -12.27 -1.58
CA ASP A 29 -6.45 -11.43 -2.78
C ASP A 29 -5.37 -10.35 -2.70
N LEU A 30 -5.13 -9.67 -3.82
CA LEU A 30 -4.10 -8.63 -3.94
C LEU A 30 -4.34 -7.46 -2.99
N LEU A 31 -5.58 -6.96 -2.91
CA LEU A 31 -5.91 -5.79 -2.08
C LEU A 31 -5.77 -6.08 -0.58
N THR A 32 -6.22 -7.25 -0.12
CA THR A 32 -6.06 -7.68 1.28
C THR A 32 -4.60 -7.90 1.64
N ARG A 33 -3.80 -8.55 0.76
CA ARG A 33 -2.35 -8.69 0.91
C ARG A 33 -1.69 -7.33 1.09
N MET A 34 -1.93 -6.42 0.15
CA MET A 34 -1.37 -5.06 0.18
C MET A 34 -1.76 -4.28 1.42
N HIS A 35 -3.04 -4.35 1.80
CA HIS A 35 -3.55 -3.68 3.00
C HIS A 35 -2.81 -4.15 4.27
N ALA A 36 -2.66 -5.46 4.44
CA ALA A 36 -1.93 -6.00 5.58
C ALA A 36 -0.44 -5.65 5.53
N THR A 37 0.20 -5.79 4.37
CA THR A 37 1.64 -5.54 4.22
C THR A 37 1.98 -4.08 4.45
N THR A 38 1.25 -3.15 3.83
CA THR A 38 1.55 -1.72 3.94
C THR A 38 1.39 -1.24 5.38
N LYS A 39 0.33 -1.66 6.08
CA LYS A 39 0.11 -1.28 7.48
C LYS A 39 1.15 -1.88 8.41
N ALA A 40 1.35 -3.19 8.35
CA ALA A 40 2.25 -3.88 9.26
C ALA A 40 3.72 -3.53 8.99
N ALA A 41 4.15 -3.43 7.72
CA ALA A 41 5.54 -3.07 7.40
C ALA A 41 5.88 -1.63 7.78
N THR A 42 4.95 -0.67 7.59
CA THR A 42 5.19 0.73 7.98
C THR A 42 5.37 0.87 9.49
N LEU A 43 4.52 0.22 10.28
CA LEU A 43 4.67 0.17 11.74
C LEU A 43 5.95 -0.57 12.16
N GLY A 44 6.25 -1.69 11.50
CA GLY A 44 7.43 -2.50 11.74
C GLY A 44 8.73 -1.71 11.55
N VAL A 45 8.90 -1.06 10.38
CA VAL A 45 10.09 -0.24 10.11
C VAL A 45 10.16 0.92 11.09
N SER A 46 9.04 1.60 11.34
CA SER A 46 9.03 2.79 12.22
C SER A 46 9.52 2.46 13.62
N LEU A 47 9.08 1.34 14.20
CA LEU A 47 9.50 0.89 15.52
C LEU A 47 10.98 0.51 15.55
N ILE A 48 11.46 -0.22 14.54
CA ILE A 48 12.87 -0.62 14.44
C ILE A 48 13.77 0.62 14.26
N MET A 49 13.41 1.54 13.37
CA MET A 49 14.18 2.76 13.14
C MET A 49 14.19 3.68 14.36
N LEU A 50 13.08 3.76 15.10
CA LEU A 50 13.04 4.55 16.33
C LEU A 50 13.92 3.91 17.43
N ALA A 51 13.96 2.57 17.52
CA ALA A 51 14.91 1.89 18.41
C ALA A 51 16.36 2.18 18.03
N VAL A 52 16.69 2.17 16.74
CA VAL A 52 18.03 2.55 16.23
C VAL A 52 18.36 4.00 16.57
N ALA A 53 17.41 4.93 16.40
CA ALA A 53 17.61 6.32 16.75
C ALA A 53 17.90 6.50 18.26
N LEU A 54 17.17 5.80 19.12
CA LEU A 54 17.38 5.83 20.57
C LEU A 54 18.69 5.18 21.02
N HIS A 55 19.10 4.08 20.36
CA HIS A 55 20.29 3.34 20.74
C HIS A 55 21.58 4.12 20.48
N PHE A 56 21.69 4.75 19.31
CA PHE A 56 22.90 5.49 18.94
C PHE A 56 22.93 6.92 19.46
N ASP A 57 21.75 7.56 19.63
CA ASP A 57 21.57 8.94 20.09
C ASP A 57 22.48 9.98 19.38
N GLU A 58 22.96 9.64 18.18
CA GLU A 58 23.81 10.48 17.37
C GLU A 58 22.95 11.21 16.33
N ALA A 59 23.06 12.53 16.27
CA ALA A 59 22.21 13.38 15.41
C ALA A 59 22.17 12.90 13.93
N GLY A 60 23.30 12.43 13.40
CA GLY A 60 23.36 11.90 12.04
C GLY A 60 22.60 10.58 11.85
N VAL A 61 22.61 9.70 12.85
CA VAL A 61 21.87 8.42 12.82
C VAL A 61 20.38 8.68 13.00
N VAL A 62 20.00 9.53 13.96
CA VAL A 62 18.61 9.92 14.22
C VAL A 62 17.99 10.55 12.96
N ALA A 63 18.67 11.49 12.32
CA ALA A 63 18.19 12.14 11.11
C ALA A 63 17.96 11.15 9.96
N ARG A 64 18.88 10.19 9.77
CA ARG A 64 18.74 9.14 8.74
C ARG A 64 17.59 8.18 9.07
N ALA A 65 17.47 7.76 10.33
CA ALA A 65 16.39 6.87 10.78
C ALA A 65 15.01 7.50 10.55
N LEU A 66 14.82 8.77 10.97
CA LEU A 66 13.60 9.52 10.70
C LEU A 66 13.37 9.74 9.19
N GLY A 67 14.44 9.99 8.44
CA GLY A 67 14.40 10.08 6.98
C GLY A 67 13.88 8.80 6.33
N VAL A 68 14.33 7.62 6.77
CA VAL A 68 13.82 6.32 6.28
C VAL A 68 12.34 6.15 6.59
N VAL A 69 11.92 6.46 7.82
CA VAL A 69 10.50 6.37 8.22
C VAL A 69 9.63 7.27 7.37
N LEU A 70 10.01 8.55 7.24
CA LEU A 70 9.28 9.52 6.43
C LEU A 70 9.22 9.10 4.96
N PHE A 71 10.37 8.70 4.40
CA PHE A 71 10.45 8.25 3.01
C PHE A 71 9.53 7.06 2.73
N LEU A 72 9.52 6.06 3.61
CA LEU A 72 8.63 4.91 3.47
C LEU A 72 7.16 5.28 3.67
N MET A 73 6.84 6.15 4.64
CA MET A 73 5.47 6.63 4.83
C MET A 73 4.93 7.40 3.62
N MET A 74 5.79 8.11 2.89
CA MET A 74 5.40 8.81 1.66
C MET A 74 5.32 7.89 0.45
N THR A 75 6.28 6.98 0.29
CA THR A 75 6.39 6.12 -0.90
C THR A 75 5.49 4.89 -0.84
N ALA A 76 5.24 4.32 0.34
CA ALA A 76 4.40 3.13 0.47
C ALA A 76 2.94 3.34 0.03
N PRO A 77 2.26 4.47 0.36
CA PRO A 77 0.91 4.75 -0.15
C PRO A 77 0.87 4.92 -1.66
N VAL A 78 1.87 5.58 -2.26
CA VAL A 78 1.96 5.76 -3.71
C VAL A 78 2.15 4.41 -4.40
N ALA A 79 3.07 3.58 -3.91
CA ALA A 79 3.27 2.23 -4.40
C ALA A 79 1.99 1.39 -4.27
N ALA A 80 1.32 1.44 -3.11
CA ALA A 80 0.07 0.72 -2.90
C ALA A 80 -1.05 1.20 -3.83
N HIS A 81 -1.14 2.49 -4.10
CA HIS A 81 -2.14 3.03 -5.02
C HIS A 81 -1.90 2.54 -6.45
N VAL A 82 -0.67 2.66 -6.95
CA VAL A 82 -0.31 2.25 -8.32
C VAL A 82 -0.48 0.74 -8.52
N ILE A 83 0.00 -0.08 -7.58
CA ILE A 83 -0.14 -1.54 -7.65
C ILE A 83 -1.61 -1.94 -7.55
N GLY A 84 -2.41 -1.29 -6.69
CA GLY A 84 -3.84 -1.59 -6.54
C GLY A 84 -4.62 -1.26 -7.80
N ARG A 85 -4.37 -0.09 -8.40
CA ARG A 85 -4.98 0.32 -9.68
C ARG A 85 -4.60 -0.62 -10.82
N ALA A 86 -3.31 -0.95 -10.94
CA ALA A 86 -2.82 -1.86 -11.98
C ALA A 86 -3.40 -3.28 -11.79
N GLY A 87 -3.42 -3.80 -10.56
CA GLY A 87 -3.98 -5.11 -10.25
C GLY A 87 -5.47 -5.18 -10.57
N TYR A 88 -6.23 -4.13 -10.27
CA TYR A 88 -7.64 -4.08 -10.64
C TYR A 88 -7.85 -4.06 -12.17
N PHE A 89 -7.10 -3.24 -12.90
CA PHE A 89 -7.24 -3.13 -14.37
C PHE A 89 -6.72 -4.33 -15.16
N VAL A 90 -5.76 -5.08 -14.63
CA VAL A 90 -5.32 -6.35 -15.23
C VAL A 90 -6.30 -7.49 -14.92
N GLY A 91 -7.36 -7.23 -14.14
CA GLY A 91 -8.40 -8.21 -13.84
C GLY A 91 -7.99 -9.23 -12.79
N THR A 92 -7.17 -8.84 -11.81
CA THR A 92 -6.84 -9.73 -10.68
C THR A 92 -8.11 -10.15 -9.95
N ARG A 93 -8.19 -11.42 -9.57
CA ARG A 93 -9.36 -11.94 -8.87
C ARG A 93 -9.46 -11.32 -7.49
N LEU A 94 -10.56 -10.63 -7.23
CA LEU A 94 -10.96 -10.21 -5.88
C LEU A 94 -11.34 -11.43 -5.04
N TRP A 95 -11.22 -11.31 -3.73
CA TRP A 95 -11.64 -12.35 -2.80
C TRP A 95 -13.13 -12.67 -2.97
N SER A 96 -13.50 -13.95 -2.85
CA SER A 96 -14.89 -14.41 -2.96
C SER A 96 -15.83 -13.82 -1.90
N GLY A 97 -15.27 -13.33 -0.78
CA GLY A 97 -16.01 -12.64 0.27
C GLY A 97 -16.23 -11.14 0.02
N THR A 98 -15.78 -10.60 -1.12
CA THR A 98 -15.98 -9.18 -1.44
C THR A 98 -17.45 -8.89 -1.73
N VAL A 99 -18.08 -8.14 -0.83
CA VAL A 99 -19.53 -7.81 -0.89
C VAL A 99 -19.81 -6.64 -1.84
N LYS A 100 -18.89 -5.68 -1.92
CA LYS A 100 -19.09 -4.40 -2.61
C LYS A 100 -17.95 -4.12 -3.58
N ASP A 101 -18.29 -3.92 -4.85
CA ASP A 101 -17.38 -3.55 -5.92
C ASP A 101 -18.07 -2.52 -6.81
N GLU A 102 -18.05 -1.26 -6.36
CA GLU A 102 -18.66 -0.13 -7.07
C GLU A 102 -17.90 0.23 -8.35
N LEU A 103 -16.66 -0.24 -8.50
CA LEU A 103 -15.82 0.10 -9.64
C LEU A 103 -16.16 -0.78 -10.85
N ARG A 104 -16.72 -1.97 -10.62
CA ARG A 104 -17.05 -2.95 -11.67
C ARG A 104 -18.07 -2.48 -12.69
N PRO A 105 -19.21 -1.87 -12.33
CA PRO A 105 -20.19 -1.39 -13.31
C PRO A 105 -19.64 -0.29 -14.22
N HIS A 106 -18.69 0.50 -13.73
CA HIS A 106 -18.12 1.65 -14.44
C HIS A 106 -16.83 1.30 -15.20
N TYR A 107 -16.37 0.06 -15.12
CA TYR A 107 -15.13 -0.36 -15.77
C TYR A 107 -15.41 -1.18 -17.04
N HIS A 108 -14.93 -0.67 -18.18
CA HIS A 108 -15.04 -1.38 -19.45
C HIS A 108 -13.77 -2.19 -19.72
N PRO A 109 -13.82 -3.54 -19.66
CA PRO A 109 -12.62 -4.38 -19.76
C PRO A 109 -11.99 -4.39 -21.16
N LEU A 110 -12.75 -4.08 -22.22
CA LEU A 110 -12.24 -4.03 -23.60
C LEU A 110 -11.58 -2.70 -23.96
N SER A 111 -12.03 -1.60 -23.35
CA SER A 111 -11.49 -0.26 -23.60
C SER A 111 -10.56 0.22 -22.47
N HIS A 112 -10.47 -0.52 -21.37
CA HIS A 112 -9.79 -0.14 -20.12
C HIS A 112 -10.19 1.25 -19.60
N ARG A 113 -11.39 1.73 -19.96
CA ARG A 113 -11.92 3.04 -19.52
C ARG A 113 -12.76 2.90 -18.26
N LEU A 114 -12.71 3.93 -17.44
CA LEU A 114 -13.52 4.09 -16.24
C LEU A 114 -14.51 5.23 -16.47
N ASP A 115 -15.81 4.93 -16.48
CA ASP A 115 -16.91 5.89 -16.61
C ASP A 115 -17.08 6.63 -15.28
N SER A 116 -17.24 7.95 -15.36
CA SER A 116 -17.42 8.82 -14.19
C SER A 116 -18.84 8.84 -13.64
N GLY A 117 -19.82 8.33 -14.38
CA GLY A 117 -21.26 8.40 -14.08
C GLY A 117 -21.86 9.80 -14.27
N LEU A 118 -21.05 10.76 -14.74
CA LEU A 118 -21.43 12.16 -15.01
C LEU A 118 -21.63 12.42 -16.51
N GLU A 119 -21.42 11.41 -17.34
CA GLU A 119 -21.59 11.47 -18.80
C GLU A 119 -23.09 11.59 -19.15
N ALA A 120 -23.43 12.51 -20.05
CA ALA A 120 -24.83 12.79 -20.37
C ALA A 120 -25.49 11.60 -21.10
N PRO A 121 -26.77 11.27 -20.83
CA PRO A 121 -27.45 10.16 -21.50
C PRO A 121 -27.47 10.35 -23.02
N GLY A 122 -26.76 9.48 -23.75
CA GLY A 122 -26.70 9.50 -25.21
C GLY A 122 -25.51 10.26 -25.81
N GLU A 123 -24.61 10.79 -25.00
CA GLU A 123 -23.31 11.25 -25.49
C GLU A 123 -22.50 10.02 -25.91
N PRO A 124 -22.04 9.93 -27.19
CA PRO A 124 -21.16 8.85 -27.59
C PRO A 124 -19.96 8.91 -26.64
N SER A 125 -19.60 7.78 -26.01
CA SER A 125 -18.41 7.67 -25.18
C SER A 125 -17.24 8.30 -25.95
N ASP A 126 -16.82 9.51 -25.56
CA ASP A 126 -15.80 10.23 -26.29
C ASP A 126 -14.56 9.33 -26.30
N PRO A 127 -14.10 8.86 -27.49
CA PRO A 127 -12.96 7.96 -27.57
C PRO A 127 -11.68 8.60 -26.99
N GLY A 128 -11.71 9.88 -26.62
CA GLY A 128 -10.56 10.64 -26.18
C GLY A 128 -9.62 10.86 -27.36
N PRO A 129 -8.50 11.57 -27.15
CA PRO A 129 -7.49 11.72 -28.18
C PRO A 129 -6.99 10.32 -28.56
N ARG A 130 -7.21 9.91 -29.82
CA ARG A 130 -6.54 8.73 -30.36
C ARG A 130 -5.05 9.03 -30.31
N ASP A 131 -4.31 8.22 -29.59
CA ASP A 131 -2.85 8.28 -29.55
C ASP A 131 -2.34 8.37 -31.00
N PRO A 132 -1.67 9.46 -31.40
CA PRO A 132 -1.07 9.54 -32.72
C PRO A 132 0.13 8.59 -32.72
N SER A 133 -0.12 7.38 -33.22
CA SER A 133 0.86 6.36 -33.56
C SER A 133 2.14 6.93 -34.17
#